data_AF-A0A840FF87-F1
#
_entry.id   AF-A0A840FF87-F1
#
_cell.length_a   1.000
_cell.length_b   1.000
_cell.length_c   1.000
_cell.angle_alpha   90.00
_cell.angle_beta   90.00
_cell.angle_gamma   90.00
#
_symmetry.space_group_name_H-M   'P 1'
#
loop_
_entity.id
_entity.type
_entity.pdbx_description
1 polymer ?
#
loop_
_entity_poly.entity_id
_entity_poly.type
_entity_poly.pdbx_seq_one_letter_code
_entity_poly.pdbx_strand_id
1 'polypeptide(L)'
;MARIFYLHALGASAAEWDGVIDTIGAEVEHVALDLSGFGGSDDARLDVAGLVDWFADRVGDHRPDSWAVVGHSMGGKIATLAAARARDGDPAFSGLAAVVLLAASPPSPEPIDEERRAEMIAWFDDGRIDADEAATFVDANTATPLPDPLRAKAIADVQRSGREAWVGWLERGSREDWAEAAGVIAVPALIVAGGEDGDLGIEAQQRLNVPHYADARVEVVAGAAHLLPYERPADVAALIRDHVRPAFASALPADFVALLASDRVSRRTRAVMTARHAAPIGKSVLTERQRDVLAALVETTLPGVCDGADLARRIDAMLASGQGDGWRLVDLPADESSWAMALDTLASDGFVDCDGEARGDALRRIAEGSGGDTGSLTAAQMRLWFAEARAEIARQWMALPATMALVGYDGFAVGGDGERKQGYRLTAADMIEPWQVQPGAVA
;
A
#
# COMPACT_ATOMS: atom_id res chain seq x y z
N MET A 1 0.39 -9.86 14.64
CA MET A 1 1.79 -10.01 14.15
C MET A 1 1.81 -9.65 12.66
N ALA A 2 2.85 -8.99 12.16
CA ALA A 2 2.94 -8.65 10.74
C ALA A 2 3.06 -9.90 9.87
N ARG A 3 2.32 -9.94 8.74
CA ARG A 3 2.21 -11.12 7.89
C ARG A 3 2.44 -10.80 6.42
N ILE A 4 3.05 -11.71 5.68
CA ILE A 4 3.22 -11.61 4.23
C ILE A 4 2.54 -12.81 3.58
N PHE A 5 1.60 -12.54 2.68
CA PHE A 5 0.98 -13.54 1.82
C PHE A 5 1.74 -13.62 0.50
N TYR A 6 1.96 -14.84 -0.01
CA TYR A 6 2.66 -15.07 -1.26
C TYR A 6 1.78 -15.80 -2.26
N LEU A 7 1.62 -15.21 -3.45
CA LEU A 7 0.81 -15.70 -4.57
C LEU A 7 1.74 -16.02 -5.73
N HIS A 8 1.85 -17.30 -6.07
CA HIS A 8 2.82 -17.82 -7.04
C HIS A 8 2.41 -17.57 -8.51
N ALA A 9 3.34 -17.81 -9.45
CA ALA A 9 3.10 -17.74 -10.89
C ALA A 9 2.26 -18.90 -11.45
N LEU A 10 1.81 -18.78 -12.71
CA LEU A 10 1.20 -19.89 -13.45
C LEU A 10 2.13 -21.11 -13.47
N GLY A 11 1.61 -22.29 -13.16
CA GLY A 11 2.41 -23.52 -13.17
C GLY A 11 3.30 -23.74 -11.95
N ALA A 12 3.29 -22.83 -10.98
CA ALA A 12 4.06 -22.94 -9.75
C ALA A 12 3.20 -23.46 -8.56
N SER A 13 3.79 -23.45 -7.38
CA SER A 13 3.13 -23.77 -6.10
C SER A 13 3.62 -22.82 -5.00
N ALA A 14 3.07 -22.93 -3.79
CA ALA A 14 3.57 -22.24 -2.60
C ALA A 14 5.07 -22.45 -2.37
N ALA A 15 5.61 -23.59 -2.82
CA ALA A 15 7.01 -23.96 -2.66
C ALA A 15 7.97 -23.11 -3.53
N GLU A 16 7.46 -22.31 -4.47
CA GLU A 16 8.22 -21.26 -5.17
C GLU A 16 8.91 -20.30 -4.20
N TRP A 17 8.29 -20.08 -3.04
CA TRP A 17 8.71 -19.06 -2.09
C TRP A 17 9.72 -19.57 -1.06
N ASP A 18 10.04 -20.86 -1.02
CA ASP A 18 10.87 -21.47 0.03
C ASP A 18 12.21 -20.73 0.19
N GLY A 19 12.96 -20.53 -0.89
CA GLY A 19 14.26 -19.85 -0.85
C GLY A 19 14.17 -18.38 -0.46
N VAL A 20 13.09 -17.70 -0.83
CA VAL A 20 12.82 -16.30 -0.45
C VAL A 20 12.49 -16.21 1.04
N ILE A 21 11.59 -17.07 1.53
CA ILE A 21 11.14 -17.12 2.93
C ILE A 21 12.31 -17.49 3.85
N ASP A 22 13.09 -18.51 3.49
CA ASP A 22 14.30 -18.91 4.24
C ASP A 22 15.28 -17.75 4.38
N THR A 23 15.39 -16.89 3.36
CA THR A 23 16.27 -15.73 3.38
C THR A 23 15.71 -14.58 4.22
N ILE A 24 14.39 -14.33 4.20
CA ILE A 24 13.76 -13.29 5.02
C ILE A 24 13.83 -13.65 6.51
N GLY A 25 13.52 -14.90 6.86
CA GLY A 25 13.54 -15.39 8.24
C GLY A 25 12.30 -15.02 9.05
N ALA A 26 12.21 -15.54 10.27
CA ALA A 26 10.99 -15.59 11.08
C ALA A 26 10.58 -14.28 11.80
N GLU A 27 11.09 -13.12 11.37
CA GLU A 27 10.68 -11.81 11.94
C GLU A 27 9.25 -11.42 11.55
N VAL A 28 8.77 -11.96 10.43
CA VAL A 28 7.40 -11.82 9.93
C VAL A 28 6.78 -13.20 9.72
N GLU A 29 5.46 -13.29 9.79
CA GLU A 29 4.77 -14.53 9.49
C GLU A 29 4.60 -14.67 7.97
N HIS A 30 4.99 -15.83 7.41
CA HIS A 30 4.90 -16.10 5.99
C HIS A 30 3.76 -17.06 5.69
N VAL A 31 2.89 -16.68 4.75
CA VAL A 31 1.78 -17.50 4.28
C VAL A 31 1.88 -17.65 2.77
N ALA A 32 2.63 -18.66 2.33
CA ALA A 32 2.66 -19.05 0.93
C ALA A 32 1.42 -19.90 0.61
N LEU A 33 0.69 -19.50 -0.42
CA LEU A 33 -0.58 -20.12 -0.79
C LEU A 33 -0.45 -20.85 -2.12
N ASP A 34 -0.97 -22.08 -2.18
CA ASP A 34 -1.25 -22.74 -3.46
C ASP A 34 -2.52 -22.12 -4.06
N LEU A 35 -2.38 -21.46 -5.21
CA LEU A 35 -3.49 -20.87 -5.94
C LEU A 35 -4.48 -21.96 -6.38
N SER A 36 -5.75 -21.59 -6.50
CA SER A 36 -6.81 -22.51 -6.95
C SER A 36 -6.42 -23.24 -8.23
N GLY A 37 -6.28 -24.57 -8.13
CA GLY A 37 -6.00 -25.48 -9.23
C GLY A 37 -4.52 -25.71 -9.49
N PHE A 38 -3.64 -25.18 -8.63
CA PHE A 38 -2.19 -25.35 -8.67
C PHE A 38 -1.68 -25.94 -7.35
N GLY A 39 -0.42 -26.37 -7.31
CA GLY A 39 0.20 -26.96 -6.11
C GLY A 39 -0.43 -28.27 -5.60
N GLY A 40 -1.39 -28.85 -6.34
CA GLY A 40 -2.20 -30.00 -5.89
C GLY A 40 -3.53 -29.62 -5.23
N SER A 41 -3.97 -28.37 -5.36
CA SER A 41 -5.30 -27.91 -4.93
C SER A 41 -6.42 -28.50 -5.81
N ASP A 42 -7.46 -29.05 -5.18
CA ASP A 42 -8.65 -29.60 -5.84
C ASP A 42 -9.67 -28.50 -6.27
N ASP A 43 -9.48 -27.24 -5.85
CA ASP A 43 -10.38 -26.11 -6.18
C ASP A 43 -10.01 -25.50 -7.53
N ALA A 44 -10.98 -25.16 -8.40
CA ALA A 44 -10.70 -24.54 -9.70
C ALA A 44 -11.56 -23.28 -9.92
N ARG A 45 -11.08 -22.13 -9.45
CA ARG A 45 -11.53 -20.80 -9.87
C ARG A 45 -10.86 -20.46 -11.19
N LEU A 46 -11.66 -20.06 -12.17
CA LEU A 46 -11.20 -19.99 -13.56
C LEU A 46 -11.26 -18.59 -14.18
N ASP A 47 -11.65 -17.60 -13.40
CA ASP A 47 -11.68 -16.18 -13.78
C ASP A 47 -11.00 -15.36 -12.67
N VAL A 48 -10.62 -14.12 -13.00
CA VAL A 48 -9.84 -13.29 -12.08
C VAL A 48 -10.69 -12.89 -10.87
N ALA A 49 -11.98 -12.61 -11.07
CA ALA A 49 -12.89 -12.25 -9.99
C ALA A 49 -12.97 -13.35 -8.92
N GLY A 50 -13.16 -14.60 -9.33
CA GLY A 50 -13.21 -15.76 -8.44
C GLY A 50 -11.88 -16.05 -7.76
N LEU A 51 -10.75 -15.78 -8.41
CA LEU A 51 -9.42 -15.87 -7.79
C LEU A 51 -9.21 -14.81 -6.71
N VAL A 52 -9.68 -13.58 -6.93
CA VAL A 52 -9.62 -12.51 -5.92
C VAL A 52 -10.57 -12.80 -4.76
N ASP A 53 -11.77 -13.34 -5.01
CA ASP A 53 -12.70 -13.78 -3.96
C ASP A 53 -12.08 -14.91 -3.14
N TRP A 54 -11.48 -15.91 -3.79
CA TRP A 54 -10.74 -16.98 -3.12
C TRP A 54 -9.62 -16.42 -2.24
N PHE A 55 -8.87 -15.43 -2.74
CA PHE A 55 -7.80 -14.81 -1.96
C PHE A 55 -8.36 -14.02 -0.76
N ALA A 56 -9.49 -13.33 -0.92
CA ALA A 56 -10.19 -12.67 0.18
C ALA A 56 -10.55 -13.66 1.29
N ASP A 57 -11.06 -14.84 0.93
CA ASP A 57 -11.37 -15.92 1.88
C ASP A 57 -10.09 -16.40 2.60
N ARG A 58 -8.98 -16.61 1.87
CA ARG A 58 -7.70 -17.01 2.46
C ARG A 58 -7.17 -15.95 3.43
N VAL A 59 -7.27 -14.66 3.11
CA VAL A 59 -6.89 -13.57 4.03
C VAL A 59 -7.79 -13.59 5.27
N GLY A 60 -9.10 -13.75 5.08
CA GLY A 60 -10.09 -13.83 6.16
C GLY A 60 -9.87 -14.99 7.13
N ASP A 61 -9.43 -16.16 6.64
CA ASP A 61 -9.10 -17.32 7.47
C ASP A 61 -7.94 -17.04 8.44
N HIS A 62 -7.00 -16.19 8.06
CA HIS A 62 -5.80 -15.85 8.85
C HIS A 62 -5.99 -14.62 9.75
N ARG A 63 -7.01 -13.80 9.51
CA ARG A 63 -7.35 -12.58 10.27
C ARG A 63 -6.13 -11.70 10.59
N PRO A 64 -5.37 -11.25 9.59
CA PRO A 64 -4.18 -10.43 9.83
C PRO A 64 -4.54 -9.05 10.39
N ASP A 65 -3.74 -8.57 11.35
CA ASP A 65 -3.84 -7.20 11.87
C ASP A 65 -3.24 -6.19 10.85
N SER A 66 -2.06 -6.52 10.34
CA SER A 66 -1.35 -5.77 9.31
C SER A 66 -0.57 -6.75 8.44
N TRP A 67 -0.67 -6.59 7.12
CA TRP A 67 -0.14 -7.57 6.19
C TRP A 67 0.27 -6.96 4.86
N ALA A 68 1.14 -7.67 4.16
CA ALA A 68 1.56 -7.37 2.79
C ALA A 68 1.25 -8.57 1.88
N VAL A 69 1.16 -8.31 0.57
CA VAL A 69 1.06 -9.36 -0.45
C VAL A 69 2.20 -9.27 -1.42
N VAL A 70 2.80 -10.43 -1.71
CA VAL A 70 3.76 -10.62 -2.79
C VAL A 70 3.07 -11.45 -3.87
N GLY A 71 2.91 -10.88 -5.06
CA GLY A 71 2.30 -11.55 -6.20
C GLY A 71 3.28 -11.71 -7.34
N HIS A 72 3.48 -12.94 -7.81
CA HIS A 72 4.32 -13.26 -8.96
C HIS A 72 3.45 -13.57 -10.18
N SER A 73 3.70 -12.92 -11.32
CA SER A 73 3.00 -13.18 -12.60
C SER A 73 1.47 -13.14 -12.41
N MET A 74 0.75 -14.25 -12.63
CA MET A 74 -0.67 -14.43 -12.32
C MET A 74 -1.06 -13.93 -10.92
N GLY A 75 -0.28 -14.27 -9.89
CA GLY A 75 -0.48 -13.82 -8.52
C GLY A 75 -0.40 -12.30 -8.36
N GLY A 76 0.35 -11.62 -9.24
CA GLY A 76 0.46 -10.17 -9.28
C GLY A 76 -0.83 -9.45 -9.73
N LYS A 77 -1.56 -10.03 -10.69
CA LYS A 77 -2.90 -9.52 -11.09
C LYS A 77 -3.87 -9.63 -9.91
N ILE A 78 -3.87 -10.76 -9.21
CA ILE A 78 -4.70 -10.99 -8.01
C ILE A 78 -4.34 -9.99 -6.91
N ALA A 79 -3.05 -9.81 -6.61
CA ALA A 79 -2.57 -8.87 -5.60
C ALA A 79 -3.00 -7.42 -5.89
N THR A 80 -2.89 -6.99 -7.14
CA THR A 80 -3.29 -5.63 -7.56
C THR A 80 -4.80 -5.42 -7.40
N LEU A 81 -5.61 -6.41 -7.76
CA LEU A 81 -7.07 -6.29 -7.62
C LEU A 81 -7.55 -6.41 -6.17
N ALA A 82 -6.84 -7.17 -5.33
CA ALA A 82 -7.06 -7.15 -3.89
C ALA A 82 -6.78 -5.76 -3.30
N ALA A 83 -5.68 -5.11 -3.73
CA ALA A 83 -5.36 -3.75 -3.32
C ALA A 83 -6.38 -2.70 -3.85
N ALA A 84 -6.92 -2.89 -5.05
CA ALA A 84 -8.01 -2.08 -5.57
C ALA A 84 -9.30 -2.24 -4.74
N ARG A 85 -9.63 -3.46 -4.31
CA ARG A 85 -10.76 -3.70 -3.39
C ARG A 85 -10.53 -3.08 -2.02
N ALA A 86 -9.29 -3.10 -1.50
CA ALA A 86 -8.91 -2.42 -0.26
C ALA A 86 -9.10 -0.90 -0.36
N ARG A 87 -8.67 -0.28 -1.47
CA ARG A 87 -8.93 1.14 -1.78
C ARG A 87 -10.42 1.42 -1.78
N ASP A 88 -11.22 0.53 -2.34
CA ASP A 88 -12.67 0.70 -2.40
C ASP A 88 -13.37 0.33 -1.09
N GLY A 89 -12.64 0.00 -0.02
CA GLY A 89 -13.19 -0.25 1.31
C GLY A 89 -13.83 -1.63 1.49
N ASP A 90 -13.37 -2.65 0.77
CA ASP A 90 -13.68 -4.04 1.06
C ASP A 90 -13.09 -4.45 2.42
N PRO A 91 -13.91 -4.89 3.40
CA PRO A 91 -13.43 -5.23 4.73
C PRO A 91 -12.43 -6.40 4.74
N ALA A 92 -12.50 -7.33 3.78
CA ALA A 92 -11.60 -8.50 3.73
C ALA A 92 -10.13 -8.12 3.56
N PHE A 93 -9.86 -6.94 2.99
CA PHE A 93 -8.52 -6.44 2.76
C PHE A 93 -8.12 -5.29 3.69
N SER A 94 -8.81 -5.13 4.81
CA SER A 94 -8.40 -4.20 5.87
C SER A 94 -7.01 -4.57 6.39
N GLY A 95 -6.19 -3.57 6.73
CA GLY A 95 -4.82 -3.79 7.22
C GLY A 95 -3.78 -4.10 6.15
N LEU A 96 -4.13 -4.07 4.85
CA LEU A 96 -3.16 -4.16 3.76
C LEU A 96 -2.20 -2.96 3.80
N ALA A 97 -0.93 -3.24 4.06
CA ALA A 97 0.11 -2.25 4.28
C ALA A 97 1.02 -2.05 3.05
N ALA A 98 1.27 -3.10 2.27
CA ALA A 98 2.15 -3.02 1.10
C ALA A 98 1.84 -4.10 0.05
N VAL A 99 2.18 -3.80 -1.21
CA VAL A 99 2.15 -4.75 -2.32
C VAL A 99 3.56 -4.91 -2.88
N VAL A 100 3.94 -6.14 -3.22
CA VAL A 100 5.13 -6.44 -4.01
C VAL A 100 4.71 -7.25 -5.23
N LEU A 101 5.09 -6.81 -6.41
CA LEU A 101 4.79 -7.44 -7.70
C LEU A 101 6.10 -7.93 -8.30
N LEU A 102 6.20 -9.23 -8.59
CA LEU A 102 7.33 -9.81 -9.31
C LEU A 102 6.86 -10.22 -10.70
N ALA A 103 7.46 -9.67 -11.75
CA ALA A 103 7.10 -9.96 -13.16
C ALA A 103 5.58 -10.07 -13.37
N ALA A 104 4.81 -9.17 -12.76
CA ALA A 104 3.38 -9.37 -12.56
C ALA A 104 2.60 -9.28 -13.87
N SER A 105 1.62 -10.17 -14.02
CA SER A 105 0.55 -10.01 -15.00
C SER A 105 -0.20 -8.71 -14.67
N PRO A 106 -0.30 -7.76 -15.62
CA PRO A 106 -0.95 -6.49 -15.36
C PRO A 106 -2.46 -6.66 -15.24
N PRO A 107 -3.21 -5.70 -14.65
CA PRO A 107 -4.68 -5.74 -14.66
C PRO A 107 -5.30 -5.78 -16.07
N SER A 108 -4.60 -5.28 -17.09
CA SER A 108 -4.99 -5.38 -18.49
C SER A 108 -4.81 -6.81 -19.05
N PRO A 109 -5.23 -7.10 -20.29
CA PRO A 109 -4.86 -8.33 -20.97
C PRO A 109 -3.33 -8.47 -21.07
N GLU A 110 -2.83 -9.69 -20.90
CA GLU A 110 -1.40 -9.98 -20.97
C GLU A 110 -0.89 -9.94 -22.41
N PRO A 111 0.34 -9.44 -22.64
CA PRO A 111 0.97 -9.40 -23.95
C PRO A 111 1.52 -10.77 -24.40
N ILE A 112 0.76 -11.86 -24.22
CA ILE A 112 1.17 -13.19 -24.69
C ILE A 112 0.80 -13.32 -26.16
N ASP A 113 1.78 -13.73 -26.98
CA ASP A 113 1.57 -14.11 -28.37
C ASP A 113 0.52 -15.25 -28.51
N GLU A 114 -0.34 -15.17 -29.51
CA GLU A 114 -1.48 -16.09 -29.64
C GLU A 114 -1.05 -17.50 -30.09
N GLU A 115 0.06 -17.63 -30.84
CA GLU A 115 0.61 -18.95 -31.22
C GLU A 115 1.22 -19.63 -29.99
N ARG A 116 2.01 -18.87 -29.20
CA ARG A 116 2.54 -19.36 -27.91
C ARG A 116 1.42 -19.74 -26.95
N ARG A 117 0.34 -18.95 -26.89
CA ARG A 117 -0.83 -19.26 -26.05
C ARG A 117 -1.50 -20.56 -26.48
N ALA A 118 -1.74 -20.73 -27.78
CA ALA A 118 -2.36 -21.94 -28.32
C ALA A 118 -1.50 -23.18 -28.05
N GLU A 119 -0.17 -23.07 -28.18
CA GLU A 119 0.77 -24.12 -27.82
C GLU A 119 0.68 -24.49 -26.34
N MET A 120 0.72 -23.50 -25.43
CA MET A 120 0.60 -23.74 -23.99
C MET A 120 -0.73 -24.39 -23.60
N ILE A 121 -1.82 -24.08 -24.31
CA ILE A 121 -3.12 -24.73 -24.10
C ILE A 121 -3.06 -26.19 -24.56
N ALA A 122 -2.46 -26.46 -25.73
CA ALA A 122 -2.39 -27.79 -26.33
C ALA A 122 -1.58 -28.79 -25.51
N TRP A 123 -0.59 -28.35 -24.72
CA TRP A 123 0.14 -29.21 -23.76
C TRP A 123 -0.78 -29.94 -22.77
N PHE A 124 -2.02 -29.48 -22.57
CA PHE A 124 -3.01 -30.13 -21.71
C PHE A 124 -4.12 -30.87 -22.47
N ASP A 125 -3.99 -31.10 -23.78
CA ASP A 125 -5.00 -31.79 -24.60
C ASP A 125 -5.27 -33.22 -24.10
N ASP A 126 -4.22 -33.93 -23.69
CA ASP A 126 -4.30 -35.29 -23.12
C ASP A 126 -4.61 -35.32 -21.62
N GLY A 127 -5.04 -34.18 -21.06
CA GLY A 127 -5.48 -34.05 -19.66
C GLY A 127 -4.37 -33.61 -18.69
N ARG A 128 -3.11 -33.79 -19.05
CA ARG A 128 -1.92 -33.39 -18.27
C ARG A 128 -0.79 -33.01 -19.21
N ILE A 129 0.05 -32.07 -18.78
CA ILE A 129 1.31 -31.73 -19.45
C ILE A 129 2.34 -32.85 -19.27
N ASP A 130 3.11 -33.13 -20.32
CA ASP A 130 4.20 -34.09 -20.23
C ASP A 130 5.47 -33.48 -19.59
N ALA A 131 6.47 -34.32 -19.31
CA ALA A 131 7.69 -33.88 -18.63
C ALA A 131 8.58 -32.97 -19.49
N ASP A 132 8.62 -33.20 -20.79
CA ASP A 132 9.47 -32.46 -21.72
C ASP A 132 8.86 -31.09 -22.04
N GLU A 133 7.54 -31.02 -22.17
CA GLU A 133 6.78 -29.77 -22.28
C GLU A 133 6.88 -28.94 -21.00
N ALA A 134 6.71 -29.56 -19.82
CA ALA A 134 6.90 -28.88 -18.54
C ALA A 134 8.33 -28.35 -18.37
N ALA A 135 9.35 -29.14 -18.77
CA ALA A 135 10.74 -28.70 -18.80
C ALA A 135 10.95 -27.52 -19.75
N THR A 136 10.35 -27.57 -20.95
CA THR A 136 10.39 -26.49 -21.93
C THR A 136 9.80 -25.21 -21.36
N PHE A 137 8.65 -25.30 -20.68
CA PHE A 137 8.01 -24.15 -20.02
C PHE A 137 8.91 -23.53 -18.94
N VAL A 138 9.48 -24.35 -18.06
CA VAL A 138 10.36 -23.86 -16.99
C VAL A 138 11.61 -23.19 -17.57
N ASP A 139 12.31 -23.87 -18.48
CA ASP A 139 13.57 -23.38 -19.04
C ASP A 139 13.36 -22.09 -19.85
N ALA A 140 12.26 -21.98 -20.61
CA ALA A 140 11.92 -20.79 -21.37
C ALA A 140 11.60 -19.55 -20.51
N ASN A 141 11.31 -19.74 -19.23
CA ASN A 141 10.99 -18.67 -18.28
C ASN A 141 12.16 -18.34 -17.33
N THR A 142 13.36 -18.89 -17.58
CA THR A 142 14.57 -18.65 -16.78
C THR A 142 15.69 -18.05 -17.65
N ALA A 143 16.51 -17.16 -17.09
CA ALA A 143 17.64 -16.55 -17.80
C ALA A 143 18.73 -17.59 -18.12
N THR A 144 18.92 -18.52 -17.19
CA THR A 144 19.76 -19.71 -17.36
C THR A 144 19.08 -20.91 -16.73
N PRO A 145 19.27 -22.13 -17.25
CA PRO A 145 18.66 -23.32 -16.67
C PRO A 145 18.90 -23.41 -15.17
N LEU A 146 17.82 -23.59 -14.41
CA LEU A 146 17.89 -23.73 -12.96
C LEU A 146 18.79 -24.92 -12.57
N PRO A 147 19.56 -24.81 -11.48
CA PRO A 147 20.30 -25.95 -10.97
C PRO A 147 19.36 -27.00 -10.39
N ASP A 148 19.71 -28.28 -10.50
CA ASP A 148 19.07 -29.32 -9.71
C ASP A 148 19.46 -29.16 -8.22
N PRO A 149 18.54 -29.36 -7.26
CA PRO A 149 17.20 -29.95 -7.44
C PRO A 149 16.07 -28.95 -7.75
N LEU A 150 16.35 -27.65 -7.90
CA LEU A 150 15.30 -26.62 -8.10
C LEU A 150 14.57 -26.79 -9.43
N ARG A 151 15.30 -27.11 -10.51
CA ARG A 151 14.70 -27.35 -11.83
C ARG A 151 13.69 -28.49 -11.79
N ALA A 152 14.08 -29.64 -11.23
CA ALA A 152 13.19 -30.78 -11.06
C ALA A 152 11.92 -30.45 -10.24
N LYS A 153 12.05 -29.61 -9.20
CA LYS A 153 10.92 -29.13 -8.41
C LYS A 153 9.97 -28.26 -9.23
N ALA A 154 10.49 -27.28 -9.97
CA ALA A 154 9.68 -26.41 -10.82
C ALA A 154 8.94 -27.20 -11.91
N ILE A 155 9.59 -28.18 -12.53
CA ILE A 155 8.97 -29.08 -13.52
C ILE A 155 7.83 -29.87 -12.87
N ALA A 156 8.06 -30.43 -11.68
CA ALA A 156 7.04 -31.19 -10.96
C ALA A 156 5.83 -30.32 -10.58
N ASP A 157 6.01 -29.03 -10.26
CA ASP A 157 4.90 -28.11 -10.00
C ASP A 157 4.05 -27.88 -11.24
N VAL A 158 4.67 -27.68 -12.40
CA VAL A 158 3.97 -27.52 -13.68
C VAL A 158 3.15 -28.77 -13.98
N GLN A 159 3.72 -29.96 -13.80
CA GLN A 159 3.03 -31.24 -13.98
C GLN A 159 1.87 -31.47 -13.01
N ARG A 160 1.90 -30.84 -11.83
CA ARG A 160 0.82 -30.89 -10.82
C ARG A 160 -0.27 -29.85 -11.05
N SER A 161 -0.16 -29.02 -12.08
CA SER A 161 -1.19 -28.04 -12.42
C SER A 161 -2.46 -28.74 -12.91
N GLY A 162 -3.61 -28.29 -12.40
CA GLY A 162 -4.92 -28.74 -12.87
C GLY A 162 -5.20 -28.19 -14.25
N ARG A 163 -5.60 -29.06 -15.18
CA ARG A 163 -5.95 -28.68 -16.56
C ARG A 163 -6.92 -27.52 -16.64
N GLU A 164 -8.00 -27.56 -15.85
CA GLU A 164 -9.03 -26.52 -15.90
C GLU A 164 -8.49 -25.15 -15.50
N ALA A 165 -7.63 -25.09 -14.48
CA ALA A 165 -7.02 -23.85 -14.02
C ALA A 165 -5.99 -23.31 -15.01
N TRP A 166 -5.14 -24.18 -15.55
CA TRP A 166 -4.16 -23.81 -16.59
C TRP A 166 -4.85 -23.25 -17.83
N VAL A 167 -5.78 -24.02 -18.41
CA VAL A 167 -6.53 -23.61 -19.61
C VAL A 167 -7.42 -22.40 -19.29
N GLY A 168 -8.07 -22.36 -18.13
CA GLY A 168 -8.92 -21.26 -17.70
C GLY A 168 -8.15 -19.94 -17.60
N TRP A 169 -6.92 -19.94 -17.07
CA TRP A 169 -6.08 -18.76 -17.06
C TRP A 169 -5.72 -18.28 -18.48
N LEU A 170 -5.27 -19.20 -19.35
CA LEU A 170 -4.84 -18.86 -20.71
C LEU A 170 -6.00 -18.42 -21.62
N GLU A 171 -7.19 -19.00 -21.46
CA GLU A 171 -8.37 -18.66 -22.26
C GLU A 171 -9.16 -17.47 -21.71
N ARG A 172 -9.09 -17.19 -20.39
CA ARG A 172 -9.89 -16.14 -19.74
C ARG A 172 -9.05 -15.22 -18.87
N GLY A 173 -8.46 -15.70 -17.79
CA GLY A 173 -7.88 -14.82 -16.76
C GLY A 173 -6.79 -13.86 -17.26
N SER A 174 -5.91 -14.35 -18.12
CA SER A 174 -4.88 -13.54 -18.81
C SER A 174 -5.43 -12.59 -19.87
N ARG A 175 -6.69 -12.77 -20.31
CA ARG A 175 -7.37 -11.93 -21.32
C ARG A 175 -8.33 -10.91 -20.73
N GLU A 176 -8.74 -11.09 -19.48
CA GLU A 176 -9.63 -10.16 -18.80
C GLU A 176 -8.95 -8.79 -18.60
N ASP A 177 -9.70 -7.74 -18.90
CA ASP A 177 -9.27 -6.35 -18.71
C ASP A 177 -9.94 -5.76 -17.45
N TRP A 178 -9.12 -5.57 -16.43
CA TRP A 178 -9.50 -4.97 -15.16
C TRP A 178 -8.82 -3.61 -14.95
N ALA A 179 -8.19 -3.02 -15.97
CA ALA A 179 -7.42 -1.79 -15.80
C ALA A 179 -8.23 -0.63 -15.21
N GLU A 180 -9.48 -0.45 -15.68
CA GLU A 180 -10.38 0.58 -15.15
C GLU A 180 -10.76 0.31 -13.69
N ALA A 181 -11.12 -0.93 -13.35
CA ALA A 181 -11.50 -1.33 -12.00
C ALA A 181 -10.31 -1.24 -11.01
N ALA A 182 -9.11 -1.64 -11.47
CA ALA A 182 -7.88 -1.51 -10.72
C ALA A 182 -7.59 -0.05 -10.38
N GLY A 183 -7.85 0.89 -11.30
CA GLY A 183 -7.73 2.34 -11.09
C GLY A 183 -6.34 2.73 -10.56
N VAL A 184 -6.29 3.76 -9.69
CA VAL A 184 -5.07 4.16 -8.97
C VAL A 184 -5.17 3.80 -7.49
N ILE A 185 -4.13 3.16 -6.96
CA ILE A 185 -4.05 2.59 -5.61
C ILE A 185 -3.01 3.38 -4.80
N ALA A 186 -3.36 3.74 -3.56
CA ALA A 186 -2.48 4.51 -2.67
C ALA A 186 -1.59 3.64 -1.77
N VAL A 187 -1.88 2.33 -1.67
CA VAL A 187 -1.02 1.37 -0.97
C VAL A 187 0.33 1.31 -1.69
N PRO A 188 1.47 1.36 -0.97
CA PRO A 188 2.78 1.39 -1.59
C PRO A 188 3.13 0.07 -2.28
N ALA A 189 3.58 0.19 -3.53
CA ALA A 189 3.95 -0.95 -4.36
C ALA A 189 5.43 -0.95 -4.73
N LEU A 190 6.05 -2.11 -4.56
CA LEU A 190 7.32 -2.45 -5.20
C LEU A 190 7.02 -3.31 -6.42
N ILE A 191 7.51 -2.92 -7.58
CA ILE A 191 7.35 -3.63 -8.85
C ILE A 191 8.74 -4.07 -9.31
N VAL A 192 8.95 -5.38 -9.40
CA VAL A 192 10.25 -5.98 -9.70
C VAL A 192 10.17 -6.72 -11.02
N ALA A 193 11.05 -6.40 -11.96
CA ALA A 193 11.22 -7.13 -13.21
C ALA A 193 12.52 -7.96 -13.18
N GLY A 194 12.52 -9.12 -13.84
CA GLY A 194 13.75 -9.80 -14.21
C GLY A 194 14.45 -9.02 -15.33
N GLY A 195 15.78 -8.87 -15.24
CA GLY A 195 16.55 -8.18 -16.27
C GLY A 195 16.52 -8.86 -17.63
N GLU A 196 16.28 -10.18 -17.66
CA GLU A 196 16.20 -11.00 -18.86
C GLU A 196 14.76 -11.50 -19.13
N ASP A 197 13.75 -10.93 -18.45
CA ASP A 197 12.36 -11.31 -18.67
C ASP A 197 11.84 -10.72 -20.00
N GLY A 198 11.03 -11.51 -20.70
CA GLY A 198 10.50 -11.19 -22.02
C GLY A 198 9.25 -10.29 -21.94
N ASP A 199 8.09 -10.86 -22.27
CA ASP A 199 6.84 -10.12 -22.45
C ASP A 199 6.38 -9.37 -21.18
N LEU A 200 6.81 -9.81 -19.99
CA LEU A 200 6.52 -9.19 -18.70
C LEU A 200 7.72 -8.48 -18.06
N GLY A 201 8.77 -8.21 -18.85
CA GLY A 201 9.96 -7.46 -18.43
C GLY A 201 9.70 -5.99 -18.09
N ILE A 202 10.79 -5.25 -17.83
CA ILE A 202 10.74 -3.90 -17.24
C ILE A 202 9.85 -2.92 -18.01
N GLU A 203 9.88 -2.92 -19.34
CA GLU A 203 9.05 -2.03 -20.15
C GLU A 203 7.56 -2.32 -19.97
N ALA A 204 7.17 -3.60 -19.88
CA ALA A 204 5.80 -4.00 -19.63
C ALA A 204 5.37 -3.65 -18.21
N GLN A 205 6.21 -3.89 -17.20
CA GLN A 205 5.93 -3.50 -15.82
C GLN A 205 5.70 -1.99 -15.67
N GLN A 206 6.57 -1.18 -16.28
CA GLN A 206 6.45 0.28 -16.27
C GLN A 206 5.21 0.78 -17.01
N ARG A 207 4.85 0.14 -18.12
CA ARG A 207 3.71 0.57 -18.93
C ARG A 207 2.37 0.12 -18.36
N LEU A 208 2.30 -1.08 -17.78
CA LEU A 208 1.05 -1.78 -17.51
C LEU A 208 0.75 -1.96 -16.02
N ASN A 209 1.74 -1.95 -15.12
CA ASN A 209 1.53 -2.07 -13.68
C ASN A 209 1.72 -0.75 -12.93
N VAL A 210 2.79 0.00 -13.22
CA VAL A 210 3.09 1.29 -12.54
C VAL A 210 1.91 2.28 -12.54
N PRO A 211 1.13 2.47 -13.64
CA PRO A 211 0.03 3.44 -13.64
C PRO A 211 -1.07 3.17 -12.61
N HIS A 212 -1.13 1.95 -12.07
CA HIS A 212 -2.12 1.57 -11.06
C HIS A 212 -1.73 1.93 -9.64
N TYR A 213 -0.52 2.45 -9.41
CA TYR A 213 -0.04 2.78 -8.07
C TYR A 213 0.42 4.23 -8.01
N ALA A 214 -0.08 4.98 -7.03
CA ALA A 214 0.38 6.32 -6.76
C ALA A 214 1.82 6.31 -6.20
N ASP A 215 2.16 5.32 -5.38
CA ASP A 215 3.51 5.04 -4.89
C ASP A 215 4.05 3.76 -5.53
N ALA A 216 4.78 3.91 -6.63
CA ALA A 216 5.41 2.78 -7.30
C ALA A 216 6.92 2.93 -7.26
N ARG A 217 7.60 2.00 -6.59
CA ARG A 217 9.05 1.80 -6.75
C ARG A 217 9.27 0.67 -7.75
N VAL A 218 10.11 0.91 -8.75
CA VAL A 218 10.42 -0.08 -9.78
C VAL A 218 11.88 -0.51 -9.64
N GLU A 219 12.12 -1.82 -9.60
CA GLU A 219 13.44 -2.42 -9.47
C GLU A 219 13.66 -3.49 -10.54
N VAL A 220 14.91 -3.72 -10.91
CA VAL A 220 15.31 -4.77 -11.86
C VAL A 220 16.31 -5.70 -11.20
N VAL A 221 16.03 -7.00 -11.23
CA VAL A 221 16.95 -8.03 -10.74
C VAL A 221 17.76 -8.55 -11.93
N ALA A 222 19.03 -8.15 -11.98
CA ALA A 222 19.95 -8.57 -13.04
C ALA A 222 20.22 -10.08 -13.00
N GLY A 223 20.24 -10.73 -14.17
CA GLY A 223 20.49 -12.17 -14.29
C GLY A 223 19.34 -13.05 -13.79
N ALA A 224 18.13 -12.52 -13.69
CA ALA A 224 16.88 -13.27 -13.58
C ALA A 224 16.00 -12.99 -14.80
N ALA A 225 15.25 -13.99 -15.25
CA ALA A 225 14.14 -13.80 -16.19
C ALA A 225 12.82 -13.80 -15.41
N HIS A 226 11.85 -14.59 -15.85
CA HIS A 226 10.50 -14.58 -15.31
C HIS A 226 10.42 -15.23 -13.92
N LEU A 227 11.18 -16.30 -13.64
CA LEU A 227 11.10 -17.05 -12.38
C LEU A 227 11.99 -16.46 -11.28
N LEU A 228 11.84 -15.16 -10.99
CA LEU A 228 12.66 -14.43 -10.00
C LEU A 228 12.84 -15.15 -8.65
N PRO A 229 11.79 -15.72 -8.01
CA PRO A 229 11.94 -16.39 -6.72
C PRO A 229 12.88 -17.60 -6.75
N TYR A 230 12.95 -18.30 -7.89
CA TYR A 230 13.85 -19.43 -8.08
C TYR A 230 15.26 -19.00 -8.48
N GLU A 231 15.37 -18.01 -9.36
CA GLU A 231 16.64 -17.61 -9.95
C GLU A 231 17.49 -16.79 -8.98
N ARG A 232 16.87 -15.85 -8.26
CA ARG A 232 17.55 -14.86 -7.41
C ARG A 232 16.83 -14.66 -6.06
N PRO A 233 16.63 -15.74 -5.27
CA PRO A 233 15.84 -15.69 -4.04
C PRO A 233 16.36 -14.66 -3.02
N ALA A 234 17.68 -14.50 -2.91
CA ALA A 234 18.28 -13.58 -1.95
C ALA A 234 18.07 -12.11 -2.31
N ASP A 235 18.17 -11.76 -3.59
CA ASP A 235 17.94 -10.40 -4.08
C ASP A 235 16.44 -10.05 -3.94
N VAL A 236 15.55 -10.97 -4.30
CA VAL A 236 14.10 -10.83 -4.12
C VAL A 236 13.74 -10.67 -2.64
N ALA A 237 14.31 -11.49 -1.76
CA ALA A 237 14.07 -11.41 -0.31
C ALA A 237 14.51 -10.07 0.29
N ALA A 238 15.65 -9.53 -0.14
CA ALA A 238 16.13 -8.22 0.31
C ALA A 238 15.16 -7.11 -0.11
N LEU A 239 14.75 -7.12 -1.39
CA LEU A 239 13.79 -6.14 -1.93
C LEU A 239 12.44 -6.18 -1.21
N ILE A 240 11.89 -7.39 -0.96
CA ILE A 240 10.65 -7.57 -0.20
C ILE A 240 10.82 -7.00 1.21
N ARG A 241 11.88 -7.40 1.93
CA ARG A 241 12.13 -6.96 3.32
C ARG A 241 12.24 -5.45 3.43
N ASP A 242 12.99 -4.82 2.54
CA ASP A 242 13.22 -3.38 2.54
C ASP A 242 11.94 -2.60 2.22
N HIS A 243 11.05 -3.17 1.41
CA HIS A 243 9.76 -2.56 1.10
C HIS A 243 8.74 -2.69 2.24
N VAL A 244 8.60 -3.89 2.82
CA VAL A 244 7.53 -4.15 3.80
C VAL A 244 7.84 -3.63 5.19
N ARG A 245 9.12 -3.50 5.57
CA ARG A 245 9.54 -3.02 6.89
C ARG A 245 8.97 -1.64 7.26
N PRO A 246 9.12 -0.57 6.45
CA PRO A 246 8.52 0.73 6.77
C PRO A 246 6.99 0.68 6.76
N ALA A 247 6.39 -0.14 5.90
CA ALA A 247 4.93 -0.30 5.85
C ALA A 247 4.37 -0.90 7.15
N PHE A 248 5.02 -1.94 7.69
CA PHE A 248 4.64 -2.53 8.97
C PHE A 248 4.94 -1.65 10.18
N ALA A 249 5.98 -0.80 10.11
CA ALA A 249 6.25 0.17 11.17
C ALA A 249 5.15 1.22 11.32
N SER A 250 4.43 1.51 10.23
CA SER A 250 3.30 2.44 10.20
C SER A 250 1.94 1.76 10.40
N ALA A 251 1.89 0.47 10.74
CA ALA A 251 0.64 -0.27 10.86
C ALA A 251 -0.31 0.32 11.91
N LEU A 252 -1.61 0.31 11.59
CA LEU A 252 -2.66 0.66 12.55
C LEU A 252 -2.78 -0.41 13.66
N PRO A 253 -3.19 -0.03 14.88
CA PRO A 253 -3.50 -0.99 15.94
C PRO A 253 -4.52 -2.04 15.49
N ALA A 254 -4.31 -3.28 15.93
CA ALA A 254 -5.10 -4.46 15.51
C ALA A 254 -6.60 -4.31 15.79
N ASP A 255 -6.95 -3.78 16.95
CA ASP A 255 -8.32 -3.49 17.37
C ASP A 255 -8.97 -2.41 16.50
N PHE A 256 -8.21 -1.40 16.09
CA PHE A 256 -8.67 -0.37 15.16
C PHE A 256 -8.89 -0.94 13.75
N VAL A 257 -8.02 -1.82 13.26
CA VAL A 257 -8.22 -2.53 11.99
C VAL A 257 -9.46 -3.43 12.06
N ALA A 258 -9.67 -4.14 13.16
CA ALA A 258 -10.87 -4.94 13.38
C ALA A 258 -12.15 -4.07 13.40
N LEU A 259 -12.10 -2.87 14.00
CA LEU A 259 -13.20 -1.92 13.96
C LEU A 259 -13.49 -1.46 12.53
N LEU A 260 -12.46 -1.12 11.74
CA LEU A 260 -12.61 -0.74 10.33
C LEU A 260 -13.26 -1.87 9.51
N ALA A 261 -12.86 -3.12 9.74
CA ALA A 261 -13.39 -4.29 9.05
C ALA A 261 -14.83 -4.66 9.47
N SER A 262 -15.35 -4.08 10.56
CA SER A 262 -16.68 -4.42 11.08
C SER A 262 -17.85 -3.88 10.22
N ASP A 263 -19.03 -4.43 10.47
CA ASP A 263 -20.31 -3.99 9.88
C ASP A 263 -20.77 -2.59 10.37
N ARG A 264 -20.03 -1.98 11.29
CA ARG A 264 -20.31 -0.64 11.84
C ARG A 264 -19.71 0.49 11.00
N VAL A 265 -18.78 0.14 10.11
CA VAL A 265 -18.10 1.09 9.23
C VAL A 265 -18.58 0.86 7.81
N SER A 266 -18.95 1.94 7.12
CA SER A 266 -19.40 1.85 5.72
C SER A 266 -18.21 1.60 4.79
N ARG A 267 -18.45 0.97 3.64
CA ARG A 267 -17.45 0.80 2.57
C ARG A 267 -16.81 2.13 2.19
N ARG A 268 -17.62 3.19 2.05
CA ARG A 268 -17.13 4.55 1.76
C ARG A 268 -16.22 5.08 2.88
N THR A 269 -16.58 4.86 4.14
CA THR A 269 -15.75 5.30 5.27
C THR A 269 -14.43 4.53 5.30
N ARG A 270 -14.44 3.21 5.11
CA ARG A 270 -13.21 2.39 4.99
C ARG A 270 -12.31 2.92 3.88
N ALA A 271 -12.85 3.16 2.68
CA ALA A 271 -12.10 3.71 1.55
C ALA A 271 -11.41 5.05 1.91
N VAL A 272 -12.13 5.96 2.59
CA VAL A 272 -11.57 7.23 3.06
C VAL A 272 -10.48 7.02 4.10
N MET A 273 -10.65 6.08 5.03
CA MET A 273 -9.62 5.77 6.04
C MET A 273 -8.38 5.17 5.38
N THR A 274 -8.52 4.23 4.44
CA THR A 274 -7.41 3.68 3.65
C THR A 274 -6.65 4.79 2.92
N ALA A 275 -7.37 5.69 2.24
CA ALA A 275 -6.75 6.80 1.53
C ALA A 275 -6.02 7.80 2.46
N ARG A 276 -6.57 8.06 3.65
CA ARG A 276 -5.91 8.93 4.64
C ARG A 276 -4.73 8.27 5.33
N HIS A 277 -4.76 6.95 5.48
CA HIS A 277 -3.66 6.20 6.06
C HIS A 277 -2.42 6.22 5.15
N ALA A 278 -2.63 6.11 3.84
CA ALA A 278 -1.57 6.24 2.85
C ALA A 278 -0.83 7.58 2.98
N ALA A 279 0.47 7.56 2.67
CA ALA A 279 1.26 8.78 2.58
C ALA A 279 0.74 9.65 1.41
N PRO A 280 0.76 10.99 1.54
CA PRO A 280 0.40 11.86 0.44
C PRO A 280 1.46 11.79 -0.67
N ILE A 281 1.03 11.69 -1.92
CA ILE A 281 1.91 11.62 -3.08
C ILE A 281 1.44 12.62 -4.12
N GLY A 282 2.38 13.36 -4.69
CA GLY A 282 2.07 14.39 -5.68
C GLY A 282 3.14 15.46 -5.77
N LYS A 283 2.81 16.51 -6.52
CA LYS A 283 3.68 17.68 -6.65
C LYS A 283 3.70 18.45 -5.34
N SER A 284 4.90 18.77 -4.88
CA SER A 284 5.13 19.73 -3.80
C SER A 284 5.06 21.14 -4.36
N VAL A 285 4.39 22.05 -3.66
CA VAL A 285 4.40 23.49 -3.96
C VAL A 285 5.38 24.26 -3.08
N LEU A 286 5.82 23.65 -1.98
CA LEU A 286 6.83 24.21 -1.10
C LEU A 286 8.25 23.83 -1.54
N THR A 287 9.22 24.70 -1.26
CA THR A 287 10.64 24.37 -1.41
C THR A 287 11.10 23.38 -0.33
N GLU A 288 12.24 22.72 -0.52
CA GLU A 288 12.84 21.83 0.49
C GLU A 288 13.02 22.54 1.83
N ARG A 289 13.61 23.73 1.82
CA ARG A 289 13.78 24.56 3.02
C ARG A 289 12.44 24.89 3.70
N GLN A 290 11.40 25.21 2.94
CA GLN A 290 10.08 25.49 3.50
C GLN A 290 9.44 24.24 4.13
N ARG A 291 9.63 23.06 3.52
CA ARG A 291 9.17 21.79 4.11
C ARG A 291 9.90 21.45 5.41
N ASP A 292 11.20 21.72 5.50
CA ASP A 292 11.96 21.52 6.75
C ASP A 292 11.46 22.44 7.86
N VAL A 293 11.20 23.71 7.54
CA VAL A 293 10.60 24.68 8.47
C VAL A 293 9.20 24.23 8.90
N LEU A 294 8.39 23.73 7.97
CA LEU A 294 7.06 23.23 8.25
C LEU A 294 7.09 21.98 9.15
N ALA A 295 8.01 21.05 8.91
CA ALA A 295 8.20 19.89 9.78
C ALA A 295 8.60 20.32 11.20
N ALA A 296 9.52 21.27 11.35
CA ALA A 296 9.90 21.84 12.65
C ALA A 296 8.73 22.58 13.32
N LEU A 297 7.89 23.27 12.55
CA LEU A 297 6.67 23.95 13.04
C LEU A 297 5.66 22.93 13.58
N VAL A 298 5.43 21.84 12.84
CA VAL A 298 4.57 20.74 13.29
C VAL A 298 5.11 20.13 14.58
N GLU A 299 6.39 19.76 14.62
CA GLU A 299 7.02 19.16 15.80
C GLU A 299 6.93 20.07 17.03
N THR A 300 7.06 21.38 16.85
CA THR A 300 6.92 22.36 17.95
C THR A 300 5.45 22.52 18.39
N THR A 301 4.50 22.39 17.46
CA THR A 301 3.06 22.56 17.74
C THR A 301 2.43 21.30 18.36
N LEU A 302 2.89 20.12 17.93
CA LEU A 302 2.41 18.80 18.33
C LEU A 302 3.60 17.90 18.72
N PRO A 303 4.26 18.18 19.87
CA PRO A 303 5.49 17.49 20.24
C PRO A 303 5.24 16.02 20.58
N GLY A 304 5.95 15.12 19.91
CA GLY A 304 6.01 13.70 20.23
C GLY A 304 4.76 12.87 19.91
N VAL A 305 3.78 13.41 19.18
CA VAL A 305 2.51 12.71 18.88
C VAL A 305 2.35 12.26 17.42
N CYS A 306 3.25 12.67 16.53
CA CYS A 306 3.28 12.24 15.13
C CYS A 306 4.66 12.48 14.47
N ASP A 307 4.87 11.88 13.30
CA ASP A 307 5.97 12.26 12.41
C ASP A 307 5.69 13.64 11.80
N GLY A 308 6.45 14.65 12.21
CA GLY A 308 6.32 16.02 11.73
C GLY A 308 6.54 16.17 10.23
N ALA A 309 7.42 15.36 9.64
CA ALA A 309 7.67 15.38 8.20
C ALA A 309 6.49 14.81 7.42
N ASP A 310 5.82 13.78 7.94
CA ASP A 310 4.61 13.24 7.31
C ASP A 310 3.47 14.26 7.27
N LEU A 311 3.20 14.89 8.42
CA LEU A 311 2.15 15.90 8.49
C LEU A 311 2.47 17.12 7.62
N ALA A 312 3.75 17.53 7.55
CA ALA A 312 4.21 18.59 6.66
C ALA A 312 3.94 18.24 5.18
N ARG A 313 4.24 17.00 4.74
CA ARG A 313 3.90 16.55 3.38
C ARG A 313 2.40 16.57 3.11
N ARG A 314 1.56 16.27 4.11
CA ARG A 314 0.09 16.31 3.96
C ARG A 314 -0.45 17.73 3.81
N ILE A 315 0.10 18.67 4.57
CA ILE A 315 -0.21 20.10 4.42
C ILE A 315 0.25 20.61 3.05
N ASP A 316 1.46 20.25 2.61
CA ASP A 316 1.98 20.60 1.28
C ASP A 316 1.09 20.04 0.15
N ALA A 317 0.67 18.77 0.24
CA ALA A 317 -0.25 18.17 -0.72
C ALA A 317 -1.64 18.84 -0.71
N MET A 318 -2.13 19.25 0.47
CA MET A 318 -3.34 20.06 0.58
C MET A 318 -3.18 21.39 -0.17
N LEU A 319 -2.08 22.11 0.05
CA LEU A 319 -1.77 23.37 -0.65
C LEU A 319 -1.73 23.16 -2.17
N ALA A 320 -1.05 22.12 -2.65
CA ALA A 320 -0.95 21.79 -4.07
C ALA A 320 -2.31 21.47 -4.72
N SER A 321 -3.25 20.90 -3.95
CA SER A 321 -4.60 20.57 -4.41
C SER A 321 -5.58 21.76 -4.40
N GLY A 322 -5.26 22.84 -3.67
CA GLY A 322 -6.18 23.95 -3.40
C GLY A 322 -7.38 23.58 -2.51
N GLN A 323 -7.37 22.41 -1.86
CA GLN A 323 -8.45 21.96 -0.98
C GLN A 323 -8.20 22.36 0.48
N GLY A 324 -8.35 23.65 0.79
CA GLY A 324 -8.37 24.16 2.17
C GLY A 324 -9.69 23.88 2.90
N ASP A 325 -9.88 24.51 4.05
CA ASP A 325 -11.14 24.43 4.83
C ASP A 325 -12.29 25.28 4.23
N GLY A 326 -12.00 26.00 3.15
CA GLY A 326 -12.93 26.89 2.45
C GLY A 326 -13.00 28.30 3.01
N TRP A 327 -12.18 28.64 4.00
CA TRP A 327 -12.10 29.95 4.64
C TRP A 327 -10.69 30.55 4.50
N ARG A 328 -10.62 31.87 4.50
CA ARG A 328 -9.34 32.61 4.47
C ARG A 328 -9.53 33.97 5.11
N LEU A 329 -8.59 34.37 5.97
CA LEU A 329 -8.60 35.72 6.52
C LEU A 329 -8.27 36.76 5.44
N VAL A 330 -9.07 37.83 5.38
CA VAL A 330 -8.96 38.89 4.36
C VAL A 330 -7.61 39.61 4.38
N ASP A 331 -6.97 39.66 5.55
CA ASP A 331 -5.69 40.34 5.77
C ASP A 331 -4.47 39.48 5.35
N LEU A 332 -4.68 38.22 4.98
CA LEU A 332 -3.64 37.33 4.46
C LEU A 332 -3.66 37.29 2.92
N PRO A 333 -2.54 36.95 2.27
CA PRO A 333 -2.52 36.55 0.86
C PRO A 333 -3.34 35.27 0.60
N ALA A 334 -3.38 34.79 -0.64
CA ALA A 334 -3.92 33.45 -0.94
C ALA A 334 -3.10 32.37 -0.23
N ASP A 335 -3.72 31.24 0.12
CA ASP A 335 -3.15 30.21 1.00
C ASP A 335 -1.74 29.78 0.59
N GLU A 336 -1.54 29.32 -0.66
CA GLU A 336 -0.23 28.90 -1.17
C GLU A 336 0.85 29.98 -0.95
N SER A 337 0.55 31.23 -1.30
CA SER A 337 1.47 32.35 -1.11
C SER A 337 1.69 32.67 0.37
N SER A 338 0.63 32.64 1.18
CA SER A 338 0.70 32.94 2.61
C SER A 338 1.56 31.94 3.37
N TRP A 339 1.43 30.65 3.08
CA TRP A 339 2.24 29.58 3.68
C TRP A 339 3.70 29.71 3.28
N ALA A 340 4.00 29.88 1.99
CA ALA A 340 5.37 30.07 1.53
C ALA A 340 6.03 31.30 2.20
N MET A 341 5.35 32.45 2.22
CA MET A 341 5.85 33.70 2.81
C MET A 341 6.07 33.59 4.32
N ALA A 342 5.18 32.91 5.03
CA ALA A 342 5.30 32.72 6.48
C ALA A 342 6.42 31.75 6.84
N LEU A 343 6.57 30.65 6.10
CA LEU A 343 7.66 29.70 6.27
C LEU A 343 9.01 30.37 5.99
N ASP A 344 9.10 31.24 4.97
CA ASP A 344 10.31 32.04 4.70
C ASP A 344 10.62 33.02 5.85
N THR A 345 9.58 33.61 6.46
CA THR A 345 9.72 34.51 7.62
C THR A 345 10.23 33.76 8.86
N LEU A 346 9.74 32.54 9.11
CA LEU A 346 10.31 31.67 10.16
C LEU A 346 11.75 31.27 9.83
N ALA A 347 12.02 30.95 8.57
CA ALA A 347 13.34 30.51 8.14
C ALA A 347 14.40 31.61 8.24
N SER A 348 14.06 32.88 8.05
CA SER A 348 14.98 34.02 8.20
C SER A 348 15.40 34.25 9.65
N ASP A 349 14.56 33.86 10.60
CA ASP A 349 14.82 33.96 12.04
C ASP A 349 15.59 32.74 12.59
N GLY A 350 16.05 31.83 11.72
CA GLY A 350 16.83 30.66 12.09
C GLY A 350 16.01 29.56 12.77
N PHE A 351 14.68 29.53 12.55
CA PHE A 351 13.75 28.65 13.27
C PHE A 351 14.15 27.16 13.25
N VAL A 352 14.63 26.65 12.12
CA VAL A 352 15.07 25.24 11.99
C VAL A 352 16.35 24.97 12.78
N ASP A 353 17.26 25.93 12.88
CA ASP A 353 18.55 25.74 13.54
C ASP A 353 18.47 25.91 15.08
N CYS A 354 17.37 26.50 15.57
CA CYS A 354 17.09 26.63 16.99
C CYS A 354 16.67 25.29 17.64
N ASP A 355 16.93 25.17 18.94
CA ASP A 355 16.38 24.08 19.75
C ASP A 355 14.86 24.23 19.96
N GLY A 356 14.23 23.17 20.48
CA GLY A 356 12.77 23.14 20.66
C GLY A 356 12.23 24.21 21.61
N GLU A 357 13.01 24.62 22.63
CA GLU A 357 12.60 25.67 23.58
C GLU A 357 12.58 27.04 22.89
N ALA A 358 13.65 27.36 22.16
CA ALA A 358 13.76 28.59 21.38
C ALA A 358 12.70 28.67 20.26
N ARG A 359 12.39 27.55 19.58
CA ARG A 359 11.26 27.47 18.63
C ARG A 359 9.94 27.77 19.33
N GLY A 360 9.69 27.16 20.49
CA GLY A 360 8.48 27.39 21.28
C GLY A 360 8.32 28.85 21.74
N ASP A 361 9.40 29.49 22.17
CA ASP A 361 9.45 30.92 22.50
C ASP A 361 9.13 31.80 21.27
N ALA A 362 9.70 31.48 20.11
CA ALA A 362 9.44 32.20 18.87
C ALA A 362 7.96 32.15 18.48
N LEU A 363 7.34 30.96 18.51
CA LEU A 363 5.91 30.79 18.20
C LEU A 363 5.01 31.49 19.23
N ARG A 364 5.38 31.52 20.51
CA ARG A 364 4.65 32.30 21.54
C ARG A 364 4.66 33.79 21.24
N ARG A 365 5.81 34.37 20.87
CA ARG A 365 5.90 35.78 20.47
C ARG A 365 5.06 36.11 19.23
N ILE A 366 5.02 35.20 18.25
CA ILE A 366 4.15 35.35 17.07
C ILE A 366 2.68 35.35 17.49
N ALA A 367 2.26 34.41 18.35
CA ALA A 367 0.87 34.33 18.84
C ALA A 367 0.45 35.59 19.62
N GLU A 368 1.36 36.17 20.40
CA GLU A 368 1.14 37.41 21.16
C GLU A 368 1.19 38.68 20.28
N GLY A 369 1.71 38.57 19.05
CA GLY A 369 1.93 39.70 18.15
C GLY A 369 3.09 40.60 18.58
N SER A 370 4.03 40.08 19.37
CA SER A 370 5.20 40.80 19.89
C SER A 370 6.48 40.51 19.09
N GLY A 371 6.36 39.88 17.92
CA GLY A 371 7.46 39.67 16.98
C GLY A 371 7.85 40.96 16.23
N GLY A 372 9.08 41.01 15.73
CA GLY A 372 9.53 42.10 14.84
C GLY A 372 8.99 41.92 13.41
N ASP A 373 8.93 43.01 12.63
CA ASP A 373 8.69 42.95 11.19
C ASP A 373 10.00 42.52 10.49
N THR A 374 10.25 41.22 10.37
CA THR A 374 11.55 40.70 9.89
C THR A 374 11.47 39.88 8.61
N GLY A 375 10.33 39.83 7.91
CA GLY A 375 10.20 38.99 6.72
C GLY A 375 9.15 39.43 5.70
N SER A 376 8.59 38.45 5.01
CA SER A 376 7.63 38.62 3.91
C SER A 376 6.23 39.00 4.41
N LEU A 377 5.91 38.70 5.66
CA LEU A 377 4.65 39.07 6.32
C LEU A 377 4.91 40.00 7.51
N THR A 378 3.95 40.89 7.78
CA THR A 378 3.97 41.74 8.98
C THR A 378 3.74 40.92 10.25
N ALA A 379 4.11 41.45 11.42
CA ALA A 379 3.84 40.79 12.71
C ALA A 379 2.35 40.46 12.92
N ALA A 380 1.45 41.35 12.47
CA ALA A 380 0.01 41.13 12.53
C ALA A 380 -0.43 39.96 11.63
N GLN A 381 0.11 39.88 10.41
CA GLN A 381 -0.18 38.79 9.47
C GLN A 381 0.41 37.47 9.96
N MET A 382 1.63 37.46 10.52
CA MET A 382 2.22 36.25 11.11
C MET A 382 1.37 35.70 12.26
N ARG A 383 0.78 36.57 13.10
CA ARG A 383 -0.15 36.13 14.15
C ARG A 383 -1.40 35.47 13.58
N LEU A 384 -1.99 36.07 12.54
CA LEU A 384 -3.18 35.53 11.88
C LEU A 384 -2.87 34.20 11.19
N TRP A 385 -1.80 34.16 10.40
CA TRP A 385 -1.35 32.96 9.72
C TRP A 385 -1.02 31.83 10.71
N PHE A 386 -0.32 32.13 11.82
CA PHE A 386 0.01 31.08 12.78
C PHE A 386 -1.25 30.49 13.46
N ALA A 387 -2.30 31.28 13.63
CA ALA A 387 -3.59 30.76 14.10
C ALA A 387 -4.22 29.79 13.08
N GLU A 388 -4.21 30.13 11.79
CA GLU A 388 -4.65 29.24 10.70
C GLU A 388 -3.77 27.99 10.61
N ALA A 389 -2.45 28.14 10.64
CA ALA A 389 -1.50 27.04 10.57
C ALA A 389 -1.71 26.03 11.70
N ARG A 390 -1.91 26.48 12.95
CA ARG A 390 -2.24 25.60 14.07
C ARG A 390 -3.55 24.84 13.87
N ALA A 391 -4.60 25.52 13.38
CA ALA A 391 -5.88 24.89 13.11
C ALA A 391 -5.75 23.83 12.01
N GLU A 392 -4.99 24.12 10.96
CA GLU A 392 -4.71 23.21 9.86
C GLU A 392 -3.87 22.00 10.30
N ILE A 393 -2.81 22.22 11.08
CA ILE A 393 -2.00 21.16 11.69
C ILE A 393 -2.89 20.22 12.52
N ALA A 394 -3.74 20.76 13.40
CA ALA A 394 -4.66 19.97 14.20
C ALA A 394 -5.68 19.22 13.34
N ARG A 395 -6.19 19.85 12.27
CA ARG A 395 -7.15 19.24 11.33
C ARG A 395 -6.54 18.06 10.59
N GLN A 396 -5.32 18.21 10.05
CA GLN A 396 -4.61 17.13 9.37
C GLN A 396 -4.32 15.99 10.34
N TRP A 397 -3.83 16.31 11.54
CA TRP A 397 -3.52 15.30 12.55
C TRP A 397 -4.77 14.51 12.94
N MET A 398 -5.89 15.18 13.27
CA MET A 398 -7.16 14.54 13.63
C MET A 398 -7.84 13.78 12.48
N ALA A 399 -7.46 14.04 11.23
CA ALA A 399 -7.99 13.31 10.10
C ALA A 399 -7.37 11.90 9.95
N LEU A 400 -6.19 11.66 10.53
CA LEU A 400 -5.46 10.42 10.36
C LEU A 400 -6.09 9.26 11.14
N PRO A 401 -6.22 8.07 10.53
CA PRO A 401 -6.66 6.87 11.25
C PRO A 401 -5.77 6.51 12.44
N ALA A 402 -4.45 6.70 12.33
CA ALA A 402 -3.50 6.48 13.42
C ALA A 402 -3.77 7.40 14.63
N THR A 403 -4.08 8.67 14.37
CA THR A 403 -4.49 9.62 15.41
C THR A 403 -5.82 9.23 16.04
N MET A 404 -6.81 8.84 15.21
CA MET A 404 -8.10 8.38 15.73
C MET A 404 -7.94 7.16 16.63
N ALA A 405 -7.09 6.21 16.27
CA ALA A 405 -6.75 5.08 17.13
C ALA A 405 -6.08 5.53 18.44
N LEU A 406 -5.10 6.44 18.35
CA LEU A 406 -4.37 6.97 19.51
C LEU A 406 -5.30 7.64 20.53
N VAL A 407 -6.25 8.45 20.08
CA VAL A 407 -7.17 9.18 20.97
C VAL A 407 -8.46 8.41 21.30
N GLY A 408 -8.62 7.20 20.77
CA GLY A 408 -9.84 6.39 20.91
C GLY A 408 -11.07 7.02 20.25
N TYR A 409 -10.89 7.72 19.12
CA TYR A 409 -12.01 8.27 18.36
C TYR A 409 -12.64 7.21 17.47
N ASP A 410 -13.93 6.95 17.72
CA ASP A 410 -14.73 5.92 17.04
C ASP A 410 -16.04 6.48 16.46
N GLY A 411 -16.19 7.81 16.43
CA GLY A 411 -17.38 8.50 15.92
C GLY A 411 -17.73 8.17 14.45
N PHE A 412 -16.80 7.57 13.71
CA PHE A 412 -17.03 7.07 12.35
C PHE A 412 -17.73 5.69 12.31
N ALA A 413 -17.71 4.93 13.40
CA ALA A 413 -18.24 3.56 13.51
C ALA A 413 -19.70 3.52 14.02
N VAL A 414 -20.51 4.46 13.53
CA VAL A 414 -21.92 4.64 13.91
C VAL A 414 -22.92 4.03 12.92
N GLY A 415 -22.44 3.48 11.80
CA GLY A 415 -23.23 2.57 11.00
C GLY A 415 -22.68 2.25 9.60
N GLY A 416 -22.63 0.95 9.28
CA GLY A 416 -22.13 0.44 8.01
C GLY A 416 -23.13 0.50 6.87
N ASP A 417 -22.92 -0.32 5.83
CA ASP A 417 -23.73 -0.30 4.60
C ASP A 417 -25.11 -0.98 4.75
N GLY A 418 -25.40 -1.56 5.92
CA GLY A 418 -26.70 -2.16 6.22
C GLY A 418 -27.85 -1.14 6.25
N GLU A 419 -29.08 -1.65 6.11
CA GLU A 419 -30.31 -0.82 6.06
C GLU A 419 -30.52 0.05 7.30
N ARG A 420 -30.03 -0.38 8.48
CA ARG A 420 -30.15 0.35 9.74
C ARG A 420 -28.78 0.72 10.26
N LYS A 421 -28.62 2.01 10.61
CA LYS A 421 -27.43 2.52 11.30
C LYS A 421 -27.49 2.10 12.76
N GLN A 422 -26.45 1.41 13.23
CA GLN A 422 -26.41 0.82 14.56
C GLN A 422 -26.34 1.87 15.68
N GLY A 423 -25.62 2.99 15.45
CA GLY A 423 -25.45 4.08 16.42
C GLY A 423 -24.87 3.65 17.78
N TYR A 424 -24.86 4.57 18.75
CA TYR A 424 -24.60 4.27 20.16
C TYR A 424 -25.89 3.87 20.86
N ARG A 425 -25.86 2.80 21.66
CA ARG A 425 -26.91 2.37 22.58
C ARG A 425 -26.67 2.92 23.98
N LEU A 426 -25.41 2.96 24.42
CA LEU A 426 -24.97 3.56 25.67
C LEU A 426 -24.64 5.04 25.42
N THR A 427 -25.50 5.93 25.91
CA THR A 427 -25.37 7.39 25.68
C THR A 427 -25.11 8.18 26.95
N ALA A 428 -25.01 7.51 28.11
CA ALA A 428 -24.63 8.14 29.35
C ALA A 428 -23.12 8.43 29.37
N ALA A 429 -22.71 9.44 30.13
CA ALA A 429 -21.30 9.76 30.35
C ALA A 429 -20.55 8.54 30.92
N ASP A 430 -19.29 8.39 30.52
CA ASP A 430 -18.36 7.34 30.97
C ASP A 430 -18.82 5.89 30.70
N MET A 431 -19.83 5.70 29.85
CA MET A 431 -20.27 4.38 29.40
C MET A 431 -19.65 4.07 28.03
N ILE A 432 -18.92 2.96 27.97
CA ILE A 432 -18.25 2.51 26.74
C ILE A 432 -18.94 1.23 26.24
N GLU A 433 -19.24 1.20 24.95
CA GLU A 433 -19.80 0.05 24.28
C GLU A 433 -18.77 -1.08 24.13
N PRO A 434 -19.20 -2.35 24.13
CA PRO A 434 -18.29 -3.49 23.98
C PRO A 434 -17.49 -3.52 22.67
N TRP A 435 -17.93 -2.78 21.65
CA TRP A 435 -17.28 -2.71 20.33
C TRP A 435 -16.30 -1.55 20.20
N GLN A 436 -16.31 -0.59 21.14
CA GLN A 436 -15.43 0.57 21.07
C GLN A 436 -13.99 0.15 21.38
N VAL A 437 -13.06 0.69 20.59
CA VAL A 437 -11.62 0.53 20.79
C VAL A 437 -11.22 1.40 21.98
N GLN A 438 -10.62 0.79 23.00
CA GLN A 438 -10.08 1.56 24.12
C GLN A 438 -8.79 2.24 23.65
N PRO A 439 -8.53 3.50 24.03
CA PRO A 439 -7.21 4.08 23.85
C PRO A 439 -6.18 3.16 24.50
N GLY A 440 -5.15 2.77 23.74
CA GLY A 440 -3.98 2.13 24.34
C GLY A 440 -3.44 3.03 25.45
N ALA A 441 -2.95 2.44 26.55
CA ALA A 441 -2.18 3.22 27.52
C ALA A 441 -1.01 3.84 26.74
N VAL A 442 -1.01 5.17 26.60
CA VAL A 442 0.10 5.91 26.00
C VAL A 442 1.33 5.60 26.87
N ALA A 443 2.28 4.84 26.33
CA ALA A 443 3.51 4.46 27.02
C ALA A 443 4.45 5.66 27.18
#